data_AF-A0A074W7Y8-F1
#
_entry.id   AF-A0A074W7Y8-F1
#
_cell.length_a   1.000
_cell.length_b   1.000
_cell.length_c   1.000
_cell.angle_alpha   90.00
_cell.angle_beta   90.00
_cell.angle_gamma   90.00
#
_symmetry.space_group_name_H-M   'P 1'
#
loop_
_entity.id
_entity.type
_entity.pdbx_description
1 polymer ?
#
loop_
_entity_poly.entity_id
_entity_poly.type
_entity_poly.pdbx_seq_one_letter_code
_entity_poly.pdbx_strand_id
1 'polypeptide(L)'
;ITGQSVSSLHRLKDINNEDGGFFVFGDISIRVLGRHKLNFSLFELRKDTGEVVFLKSITSEPFNVVQAKQWQGLVESTHLSRTFSDQGVRLRLRKENR
;
A
#
# COMPACT_ATOMS: atom_id res chain seq x y z
N ILE A 1 -10.42 3.77 9.43
CA ILE A 1 -9.13 3.13 9.06
C ILE A 1 -8.13 3.39 10.19
N THR A 2 -7.23 2.45 10.46
CA THR A 2 -6.14 2.60 11.45
C THR A 2 -4.81 2.18 10.82
N GLY A 3 -3.68 2.69 11.32
CA GLY A 3 -2.35 2.42 10.78
C GLY A 3 -1.81 3.60 9.97
N GLN A 4 -0.90 3.33 9.04
CA GLN A 4 -0.31 4.31 8.13
C GLN A 4 -1.27 4.63 6.96
N SER A 5 -1.91 5.80 7.02
CA SER A 5 -2.81 6.30 5.97
C SER A 5 -2.11 7.17 4.92
N VAL A 6 -0.81 7.46 5.08
CA VAL A 6 -0.02 8.32 4.19
C VAL A 6 1.27 7.61 3.79
N SER A 7 1.64 7.73 2.52
CA SER A 7 2.89 7.19 1.98
C SER A 7 3.65 8.30 1.24
N SER A 8 4.97 8.29 1.35
CA SER A 8 5.84 9.16 0.56
C SER A 8 6.22 8.48 -0.75
N LEU A 9 6.76 9.25 -1.71
CA LEU A 9 7.27 8.69 -2.94
C LEU A 9 8.53 7.84 -2.67
N HIS A 10 8.48 6.57 -3.04
CA HIS A 10 9.64 5.67 -3.07
C HIS A 10 10.13 5.54 -4.51
N ARG A 11 11.43 5.80 -4.73
CA ARG A 11 12.09 5.49 -6.01
C ARG A 11 12.60 4.07 -5.93
N LEU A 12 11.99 3.17 -6.69
CA LEU A 12 12.27 1.74 -6.65
C LEU A 12 12.32 1.20 -8.08
N LYS A 13 12.99 0.07 -8.25
CA LYS A 13 12.90 -0.76 -9.44
C LYS A 13 11.73 -1.72 -9.31
N ASP A 14 10.97 -1.86 -10.38
CA ASP A 14 9.88 -2.83 -10.46
C ASP A 14 10.40 -4.26 -10.74
N ILE A 15 9.48 -5.18 -11.04
CA ILE A 15 9.80 -6.57 -11.36
C ILE A 15 10.48 -6.75 -12.74
N ASN A 16 10.43 -5.73 -13.60
CA ASN A 16 11.10 -5.68 -14.89
C ASN A 16 12.45 -4.94 -14.81
N ASN A 17 12.89 -4.59 -13.60
CA ASN A 17 14.11 -3.81 -13.33
C ASN A 17 14.05 -2.37 -13.88
N GLU A 18 12.86 -1.82 -14.07
CA GLU A 18 12.63 -0.44 -14.50
C GLU A 18 12.45 0.49 -13.28
N ASP A 19 13.12 1.64 -13.28
CA ASP A 19 12.98 2.65 -12.23
C ASP A 19 11.60 3.34 -12.29
N GLY A 20 10.93 3.39 -11.15
CA GLY A 20 9.60 3.99 -11.02
C GLY A 20 9.38 4.69 -9.68
N GLY A 21 8.31 5.48 -9.63
CA GLY A 21 7.84 6.16 -8.43
C GLY A 21 6.65 5.41 -7.81
N PHE A 22 6.82 4.89 -6.60
CA PHE A 22 5.82 4.06 -5.94
C PHE A 22 5.40 4.64 -4.58
N PHE A 23 4.11 4.57 -4.30
CA PHE A 23 3.54 4.85 -2.97
C PHE A 23 3.09 3.52 -2.38
N VAL A 24 3.71 3.11 -1.28
CA VAL A 24 3.49 1.79 -0.68
C VAL A 24 2.81 1.94 0.67
N PHE A 25 1.76 1.12 0.88
CA PHE A 25 0.97 1.12 2.11
C PHE A 25 1.05 -0.27 2.77
N GLY A 26 2.04 -0.47 3.64
CA GLY A 26 2.29 -1.75 4.30
C GLY A 26 1.53 -1.95 5.62
N ASP A 27 0.92 -0.90 6.16
CA ASP A 27 0.28 -0.91 7.48
C ASP A 27 -1.09 -0.23 7.45
N ILE A 28 -2.05 -0.85 6.77
CA ILE A 28 -3.46 -0.42 6.76
C ILE A 28 -4.31 -1.49 7.43
N SER A 29 -5.18 -1.04 8.35
CA SER A 29 -6.17 -1.91 9.01
C SER A 29 -7.57 -1.30 8.97
N ILE A 30 -8.55 -2.15 8.67
CA ILE A 30 -9.99 -1.81 8.67
C ILE A 30 -10.70 -2.81 9.59
N ARG A 31 -11.48 -2.28 10.54
CA ARG A 31 -12.17 -3.08 11.56
C ARG A 31 -13.66 -3.26 11.28
N VAL A 32 -14.21 -2.48 10.36
CA VAL A 32 -15.63 -2.51 10.00
C VAL A 32 -15.82 -3.58 8.94
N LEU A 33 -16.67 -4.57 9.24
CA LEU A 33 -17.03 -5.64 8.33
C LEU A 33 -17.69 -5.09 7.06
N GLY A 34 -17.58 -5.82 5.96
CA GLY A 34 -18.26 -5.51 4.71
C GLY A 34 -17.32 -5.34 3.53
N ARG A 35 -17.88 -4.89 2.40
CA ARG A 35 -17.17 -4.67 1.14
C ARG A 35 -16.74 -3.23 1.04
N HIS A 36 -15.44 -3.00 0.92
CA HIS A 36 -14.82 -1.68 0.94
C HIS A 36 -13.93 -1.47 -0.29
N LYS A 37 -13.62 -0.20 -0.56
CA LYS A 37 -12.58 0.23 -1.51
C LYS A 37 -11.67 1.23 -0.81
N LEU A 38 -10.41 1.29 -1.22
CA LEU A 38 -9.49 2.36 -0.79
C LEU A 38 -9.44 3.44 -1.87
N ASN A 39 -9.56 4.70 -1.49
CA ASN A 39 -9.31 5.82 -2.37
C ASN A 39 -7.94 6.43 -2.03
N PHE A 40 -7.01 6.38 -2.98
CA PHE A 40 -5.67 6.95 -2.86
C PHE A 40 -5.69 8.34 -3.48
N SER A 41 -5.34 9.36 -2.70
CA SER A 41 -5.29 10.75 -3.17
C SER A 41 -3.85 11.24 -3.14
N LEU A 42 -3.37 11.70 -4.29
CA LEU A 42 -2.04 12.25 -4.48
C LEU A 42 -2.04 13.74 -4.20
N PHE A 43 -1.11 14.17 -3.37
CA PHE A 43 -0.88 15.56 -3.03
C PHE A 43 0.56 15.96 -3.33
N GLU A 44 0.75 17.21 -3.73
CA GLU A 44 2.05 17.86 -3.88
C GLU A 44 2.22 18.93 -2.79
N LEU A 45 3.36 18.90 -2.09
CA LEU A 45 3.77 19.96 -1.19
C LEU A 45 4.66 20.95 -1.95
N ARG A 46 4.14 22.15 -2.21
CA ARG A 46 4.88 23.24 -2.86
C ARG A 46 5.76 23.94 -1.84
N LYS A 47 7.08 23.79 -1.96
CA LYS A 47 8.05 24.25 -0.94
C LYS A 47 8.16 25.77 -0.84
N ASP A 48 7.89 26.46 -1.94
CA ASP A 48 7.91 27.91 -2.08
C ASP A 48 6.74 28.59 -1.36
N THR A 49 5.52 28.03 -1.48
CA THR A 49 4.32 28.59 -0.85
C THR A 49 3.93 27.92 0.46
N GLY A 50 4.43 26.71 0.71
CA GLY A 50 4.00 25.84 1.80
C GLY A 50 2.63 25.18 1.57
N GLU A 51 2.05 25.34 0.38
CA GLU A 51 0.72 24.81 0.05
C GLU A 51 0.76 23.31 -0.23
N VAL A 52 -0.32 22.63 0.18
CA VAL A 52 -0.58 21.24 -0.17
C VAL A 52 -1.68 21.19 -1.22
N VAL A 53 -1.33 20.75 -2.43
CA VAL A 53 -2.22 20.77 -3.59
C VAL A 53 -2.65 19.35 -3.94
N PHE A 54 -3.97 19.12 -4.04
CA PHE A 54 -4.51 17.87 -4.56
C PHE A 54 -4.24 17.78 -6.07
N LEU A 55 -3.69 16.65 -6.52
CA LEU A 55 -3.41 16.43 -7.94
C LEU A 55 -4.42 15.48 -8.58
N LYS A 56 -4.57 14.28 -8.00
CA LYS A 56 -5.38 13.20 -8.57
C LYS A 56 -5.74 12.18 -7.51
N SER A 57 -6.79 11.41 -7.74
CA SER A 57 -7.09 10.21 -6.96
C SER A 57 -7.36 8.99 -7.84
N ILE A 58 -7.17 7.81 -7.25
CA ILE A 58 -7.53 6.52 -7.83
C ILE A 58 -8.16 5.64 -6.76
N THR A 59 -9.12 4.82 -7.15
CA THR A 59 -9.81 3.89 -6.24
C THR A 59 -9.35 2.46 -6.52
N SER A 60 -9.11 1.68 -5.45
CA SER A 60 -8.77 0.26 -5.55
C SER A 60 -9.93 -0.58 -6.08
N GLU A 61 -9.60 -1.80 -6.49
CA GLU A 61 -10.59 -2.87 -6.56
C GLU A 61 -11.23 -3.13 -5.19
N PRO A 62 -12.51 -3.56 -5.16
CA PRO A 62 -13.21 -3.82 -3.90
C PRO A 62 -12.67 -5.07 -3.21
N PHE A 63 -12.60 -5.02 -1.88
CA PHE A 63 -12.17 -6.14 -1.04
C PHE A 63 -13.13 -6.30 0.16
N ASN A 64 -13.10 -7.49 0.78
CA ASN A 64 -13.98 -7.82 1.90
C ASN A 64 -13.21 -7.80 3.22
N VAL A 65 -13.77 -7.11 4.21
CA VAL A 65 -13.36 -7.24 5.61
C VAL A 65 -14.31 -8.23 6.26
N VAL A 66 -13.79 -9.40 6.58
CA VAL A 66 -14.56 -10.56 7.03
C VAL A 66 -14.39 -10.78 8.53
N GLN A 67 -15.31 -11.54 9.12
CA GLN A 67 -15.18 -11.98 10.51
C GLN A 67 -13.99 -12.93 10.68
N ALA A 68 -13.46 -13.03 11.90
CA ALA A 68 -12.36 -13.93 12.23
C ALA A 68 -12.63 -15.39 11.82
N LYS A 69 -13.89 -15.87 11.91
CA LYS A 69 -14.28 -17.23 11.50
C LYS A 69 -14.17 -17.48 10.00
N GLN A 70 -14.27 -16.44 9.18
CA GLN A 70 -14.18 -16.51 7.72
C GLN A 70 -12.78 -16.15 7.20
N TRP A 71 -11.88 -15.73 8.10
CA TRP A 71 -10.54 -15.31 7.75
C TRP A 71 -9.68 -16.52 7.39
N GLN A 72 -9.20 -16.56 6.15
CA GLN A 72 -8.37 -17.65 5.62
C GLN A 72 -6.88 -17.45 5.91
N GLY A 73 -6.52 -16.52 6.79
CA GLY A 73 -5.15 -16.11 7.00
C GLY A 73 -4.67 -15.12 5.93
N LEU A 74 -3.39 -14.77 6.02
CA LEU A 74 -2.73 -13.96 4.99
C LEU A 74 -2.02 -14.87 4.00
N VAL A 75 -2.14 -14.51 2.73
CA VAL A 75 -1.39 -15.13 1.64
C VAL A 75 0.10 -14.78 1.72
N GLU A 76 0.93 -15.55 1.00
CA GLU A 76 2.35 -15.24 0.88
C GLU A 76 2.57 -13.84 0.26
N SER A 77 3.71 -13.24 0.57
CA SER A 77 4.07 -11.96 -0.05
C SER A 77 4.26 -12.12 -1.55
N THR A 78 3.74 -11.21 -2.37
CA THR A 78 3.93 -11.26 -3.82
C THR A 78 5.40 -11.02 -4.21
N HIS A 79 5.76 -11.35 -5.45
CA HIS A 79 7.09 -11.04 -5.97
C HIS A 79 7.40 -9.53 -5.88
N LEU A 80 6.45 -8.67 -6.26
CA LEU A 80 6.59 -7.21 -6.14
C LEU A 80 6.85 -6.76 -4.69
N SER A 81 6.11 -7.29 -3.72
CA SER A 81 6.31 -6.95 -2.30
C SER A 81 7.69 -7.36 -1.79
N ARG A 82 8.22 -8.50 -2.24
CA ARG A 82 9.59 -8.95 -1.91
C ARG A 82 10.63 -8.02 -2.55
N THR A 83 10.50 -7.75 -3.86
CA THR A 83 11.39 -6.84 -4.60
C THR A 83 11.44 -5.43 -3.99
N PHE A 84 10.31 -4.90 -3.52
CA PHE A 84 10.29 -3.60 -2.82
C PHE A 84 10.90 -3.66 -1.43
N SER A 85 10.69 -4.74 -0.69
CA SER A 85 11.32 -4.93 0.61
C SER A 85 12.84 -5.05 0.52
N ASP A 86 13.35 -5.74 -0.50
CA ASP A 86 14.80 -5.88 -0.76
C ASP A 86 15.45 -4.53 -1.09
N GLN A 87 14.66 -3.57 -1.58
CA GLN A 87 15.07 -2.18 -1.84
C GLN A 87 14.83 -1.24 -0.65
N GLY A 88 14.51 -1.77 0.54
CA GLY A 88 14.42 -1.01 1.78
C GLY A 88 13.02 -0.48 2.14
N VAL A 89 11.98 -0.83 1.38
CA VAL A 89 10.60 -0.51 1.78
C VAL A 89 10.20 -1.36 2.99
N ARG A 90 9.65 -0.74 4.03
CA ARG A 90 9.22 -1.42 5.25
C ARG A 90 7.93 -2.22 5.03
N LEU A 91 8.06 -3.43 4.52
CA LEU A 91 6.97 -4.39 4.34
C LEU A 91 7.14 -5.60 5.26
N ARG A 92 6.03 -6.08 5.83
CA ARG A 92 6.02 -7.33 6.60
C ARG A 92 5.96 -8.51 5.63
N LEU A 93 7.12 -9.09 5.31
CA LEU A 93 7.19 -10.24 4.42
C LEU A 93 6.77 -11.54 5.12
N ARG A 94 6.10 -12.40 4.36
CA ARG A 94 5.68 -13.74 4.77
C ARG A 94 6.18 -14.75 3.74
N LYS A 95 6.84 -15.80 4.20
CA LYS A 95 7.24 -16.97 3.40
C LYS A 95 6.24 -18.10 3.64
N GLU A 96 5.95 -18.87 2.60
CA GLU A 96 5.23 -20.13 2.73
C GLU A 96 6.06 -21.10 3.60
N ASN A 97 5.42 -21.80 4.54
CA ASN A 97 6.08 -22.92 5.21
C ASN A 97 6.15 -24.05 4.19
N ARG A 98 7.35 -24.28 3.63
CA ARG A 98 7.64 -25.47 2.81
C ARG A 98 7.46 -26.74 3.62
#